data_AF-A0A7C5D6J4-F1
#
_entry.id   AF-A0A7C5D6J4-F1
#
_cell.length_a   1.000
_cell.length_b   1.000
_cell.length_c   1.000
_cell.angle_alpha   90.00
_cell.angle_beta   90.00
_cell.angle_gamma   90.00
#
_symmetry.space_group_name_H-M   'P 1'
#
loop_
_entity.id
_entity.type
_entity.pdbx_description
1 polymer ?
#
loop_
_entity_poly.entity_id
_entity_poly.type
_entity_poly.pdbx_seq_one_letter_code
_entity_poly.pdbx_strand_id
1 'polypeptide(L)'
;LLLSLGLLVDAAIIVIENIHRHLHAHDAADKEMDALLIEATDEIGAPTNIATLAIILTMVPMAFVGGMMGSFMKPIPYNVPVALIASLFVAYIFTPYLSLKLLKKPEHHSKHKHAKGEK
;
A
#
# COMPACT_ATOMS: atom_id res chain seq x y z
N LEU A 1 13.75 -16.04 -3.61
CA LEU A 1 13.18 -15.79 -2.27
C LEU A 1 13.28 -14.31 -1.89
N LEU A 2 14.48 -13.68 -1.89
CA LEU A 2 14.63 -12.26 -1.57
C LEU A 2 13.78 -11.33 -2.46
N LEU A 3 13.80 -11.54 -3.78
CA LEU A 3 12.99 -10.76 -4.72
C LEU A 3 11.48 -10.89 -4.44
N SER A 4 11.00 -12.11 -4.15
CA SER A 4 9.58 -12.34 -3.83
C SER A 4 9.17 -11.69 -2.52
N LEU A 5 10.02 -11.66 -1.50
CA LEU A 5 9.70 -10.99 -0.23
C LEU A 5 9.47 -9.49 -0.47
N GLY A 6 10.37 -8.83 -1.20
CA GLY A 6 10.26 -7.40 -1.52
C GLY A 6 8.98 -7.09 -2.28
N LEU A 7 8.69 -7.85 -3.34
CA LEU A 7 7.46 -7.67 -4.15
C LEU A 7 6.17 -7.97 -3.37
N LEU A 8 6.22 -8.90 -2.41
CA LEU A 8 5.08 -9.26 -1.57
C LEU A 8 4.73 -8.16 -0.57
N VAL A 9 5.73 -7.47 -0.01
CA VAL A 9 5.49 -6.44 1.01
C VAL A 9 5.25 -5.05 0.43
N ASP A 10 5.67 -4.79 -0.81
CA ASP A 10 5.61 -3.47 -1.46
C ASP A 10 4.20 -2.83 -1.41
N ALA A 11 3.20 -3.48 -1.99
CA ALA A 11 1.83 -2.95 -2.02
C ALA A 11 1.24 -2.79 -0.60
N ALA A 12 1.56 -3.71 0.31
CA ALA A 12 1.09 -3.63 1.69
C ALA A 12 1.72 -2.44 2.45
N ILE A 13 2.99 -2.15 2.20
CA ILE A 13 3.70 -1.00 2.77
C ILE A 13 3.08 0.31 2.27
N ILE A 14 2.80 0.41 0.97
CA ILE A 14 2.16 1.60 0.39
C ILE A 14 0.79 1.85 1.06
N VAL A 15 -0.02 0.80 1.24
CA VAL A 15 -1.34 0.91 1.88
C VAL A 15 -1.25 1.31 3.35
N ILE A 16 -0.40 0.65 4.14
CA ILE A 16 -0.28 0.95 5.57
C ILE A 16 0.27 2.35 5.81
N GLU A 17 1.19 2.82 4.98
CA GLU A 17 1.76 4.16 5.10
C GLU A 17 0.70 5.24 4.79
N ASN A 18 -0.17 5.03 3.80
CA ASN A 18 -1.24 6.00 3.56
C ASN A 18 -2.31 5.97 4.63
N ILE A 19 -2.69 4.78 5.14
CA ILE A 19 -3.57 4.67 6.30
C ILE A 19 -2.97 5.44 7.48
N HIS A 20 -1.67 5.24 7.75
CA HIS A 20 -0.97 5.95 8.80
C HIS A 20 -0.99 7.47 8.58
N ARG A 21 -0.76 7.94 7.34
CA ARG A 21 -0.85 9.36 6.97
C ARG A 21 -2.24 9.93 7.24
N HIS A 22 -3.29 9.22 6.84
CA HIS A 22 -4.68 9.65 7.07
C HIS A 22 -5.04 9.68 8.55
N LEU A 23 -4.56 8.72 9.35
CA LEU A 23 -4.81 8.71 10.79
C LEU A 23 -4.20 9.91 11.52
N HIS A 24 -3.15 10.52 10.97
CA HIS A 24 -2.49 11.70 11.52
C HIS A 24 -2.93 13.01 10.85
N ALA A 25 -3.85 12.96 9.88
CA ALA A 25 -4.42 14.15 9.26
C ALA A 25 -5.26 14.95 10.27
N HIS A 26 -5.39 16.27 10.07
CA HIS A 26 -6.09 17.15 11.00
C HIS A 26 -7.60 16.88 11.10
N ASP A 27 -8.21 16.45 9.99
CA ASP A 27 -9.62 16.06 9.90
C ASP A 27 -9.89 14.62 10.37
N ALA A 28 -8.82 13.87 10.68
CA ALA A 28 -8.94 12.48 11.12
C ALA A 28 -9.83 12.36 12.35
N ALA A 29 -9.78 13.32 13.28
CA ALA A 29 -10.56 13.32 14.52
C ALA A 29 -12.07 13.22 14.28
N ASP A 30 -12.57 13.85 13.22
CA ASP A 30 -14.00 13.99 12.92
C ASP A 30 -14.58 12.81 12.11
N LYS A 31 -13.72 11.91 11.62
CA LYS A 31 -14.11 10.75 10.80
C LYS A 31 -14.10 9.44 11.60
N GLU A 32 -15.07 8.58 11.33
CA GLU A 32 -15.07 7.19 11.81
C GLU A 32 -13.84 6.43 11.25
N MET A 33 -13.31 5.51 12.06
CA MET A 33 -12.10 4.76 11.70
C MET A 33 -12.27 4.01 10.36
N ASP A 34 -13.40 3.33 10.19
CA ASP A 34 -13.69 2.56 8.97
C ASP A 34 -13.73 3.45 7.73
N ALA A 35 -14.37 4.62 7.82
CA ALA A 35 -14.48 5.56 6.70
C ALA A 35 -13.10 6.09 6.30
N LEU A 36 -12.26 6.42 7.29
CA LEU A 36 -10.91 6.93 7.06
C LEU A 36 -10.00 5.87 6.43
N LEU A 37 -10.10 4.60 6.82
CA LEU A 37 -9.33 3.53 6.20
C LEU A 37 -9.77 3.24 4.78
N ILE A 38 -11.08 3.31 4.49
CA ILE A 38 -11.61 3.15 3.13
C ILE A 38 -11.10 4.27 2.23
N GLU A 39 -11.21 5.53 2.69
CA GLU A 39 -10.71 6.70 1.95
C GLU A 39 -9.20 6.60 1.70
N ALA A 40 -8.42 6.25 2.73
CA ALA A 40 -6.99 6.05 2.60
C ALA A 40 -6.64 4.90 1.62
N THR A 41 -7.39 3.81 1.62
CA THR A 41 -7.11 2.69 0.71
C THR A 41 -7.48 3.04 -0.73
N ASP A 42 -8.59 3.77 -0.93
CA ASP A 42 -9.09 4.15 -2.26
C ASP A 42 -8.17 5.16 -2.96
N GLU A 43 -7.60 6.13 -2.23
CA GLU A 43 -6.66 7.13 -2.78
C GLU A 43 -5.46 6.48 -3.49
N ILE A 44 -4.94 5.39 -2.93
CA ILE A 44 -3.75 4.68 -3.44
C ILE A 44 -4.09 3.48 -4.33
N GLY A 45 -5.36 3.09 -4.44
CA GLY A 45 -5.76 1.95 -5.25
C GLY A 45 -5.36 2.13 -6.72
N ALA A 46 -5.74 3.25 -7.32
CA ALA A 46 -5.42 3.57 -8.71
C ALA A 46 -3.90 3.64 -9.00
N PRO A 47 -3.08 4.42 -8.26
CA PRO A 47 -1.65 4.48 -8.54
C PRO A 47 -0.93 3.14 -8.32
N THR A 48 -1.30 2.38 -7.28
CA THR A 48 -0.70 1.05 -7.01
C THR A 48 -1.02 0.04 -8.11
N ASN A 49 -2.24 0.06 -8.64
CA ASN A 49 -2.62 -0.80 -9.77
C ASN A 49 -1.83 -0.47 -11.04
N ILE A 50 -1.69 0.82 -11.37
CA ILE A 50 -0.91 1.26 -12.54
C ILE A 50 0.57 0.88 -12.37
N ALA A 51 1.15 1.10 -11.20
CA ALA A 51 2.53 0.73 -10.90
C ALA A 51 2.74 -0.79 -11.04
N THR A 52 1.82 -1.60 -10.52
CA THR A 52 1.89 -3.06 -10.62
C THR A 52 1.86 -3.51 -12.09
N LEU A 53 0.94 -2.95 -12.88
CA LEU A 53 0.86 -3.25 -14.31
C LEU A 53 2.14 -2.82 -15.04
N ALA A 54 2.70 -1.66 -14.72
CA ALA A 54 3.96 -1.21 -15.29
C ALA A 54 5.10 -2.20 -14.99
N ILE A 55 5.22 -2.68 -13.76
CA ILE A 55 6.22 -3.69 -13.38
C ILE A 55 6.02 -4.98 -14.18
N ILE A 56 4.78 -5.47 -14.29
CA ILE A 56 4.46 -6.66 -15.10
C ILE A 56 4.88 -6.45 -16.56
N LEU A 57 4.61 -5.28 -17.14
CA LEU A 57 4.99 -4.95 -18.51
C LEU A 57 6.51 -4.91 -18.70
N THR A 58 7.28 -4.49 -17.69
CA THR A 58 8.75 -4.55 -17.75
C THR A 58 9.29 -5.99 -17.81
N MET A 59 8.49 -6.99 -17.45
CA MET A 59 8.88 -8.40 -17.57
C MET A 59 8.70 -8.94 -18.98
N VAL A 60 7.93 -8.27 -19.85
CA VAL A 60 7.64 -8.74 -21.22
C VAL A 60 8.92 -8.95 -22.06
N PRO A 61 9.91 -8.04 -22.07
CA PRO A 61 11.16 -8.25 -22.80
C PRO A 61 11.94 -9.49 -22.32
N MET A 62 11.84 -9.87 -21.05
CA MET A 62 12.53 -11.04 -20.50
C MET A 62 11.99 -12.37 -21.05
N ALA A 63 10.75 -12.41 -21.53
CA ALA A 63 10.19 -13.59 -22.16
C ALA A 63 10.88 -13.93 -23.51
N PHE A 64 11.56 -12.95 -24.12
CA PHE A 64 12.26 -13.12 -25.40
C PHE A 64 13.76 -13.42 -25.24
N VAL A 65 14.26 -13.56 -24.02
CA VAL A 65 15.67 -13.89 -23.76
C VAL A 65 15.93 -15.36 -24.06
N GLY A 66 16.84 -15.64 -25.01
CA GLY A 66 17.22 -16.97 -25.45
C GLY A 66 18.54 -17.51 -24.86
N GLY A 67 18.96 -18.68 -25.34
CA GLY A 67 20.22 -19.33 -24.95
C GLY A 67 20.22 -19.93 -23.54
N MET A 68 21.42 -20.22 -23.00
CA MET A 68 21.56 -20.73 -21.64
C MET A 68 20.98 -19.77 -20.59
N MET A 69 21.17 -18.46 -20.81
CA MET A 69 20.65 -17.41 -19.92
C MET A 69 19.12 -17.38 -19.88
N GLY A 70 18.47 -17.57 -21.03
CA GLY A 70 17.01 -17.65 -21.12
C GLY A 70 16.40 -18.78 -20.28
N SER A 71 17.06 -19.95 -20.21
CA SER A 71 16.57 -21.08 -19.40
C SER A 71 16.56 -20.77 -17.89
N PHE A 72 17.52 -19.97 -17.42
CA PHE A 72 17.58 -19.52 -16.03
C PHE A 72 16.61 -18.36 -15.73
N MET A 73 16.33 -17.49 -16.71
CA MET A 73 15.45 -16.34 -16.53
C MET A 73 13.97 -16.64 -16.79
N LYS A 74 13.66 -17.69 -17.55
CA LYS A 74 12.29 -18.17 -17.85
C LYS A 74 11.28 -18.14 -16.70
N PRO A 75 11.61 -18.55 -15.45
CA PRO A 75 10.64 -18.53 -14.36
C PRO A 75 10.30 -17.12 -13.83
N ILE A 76 11.16 -16.12 -14.05
CA ILE A 76 10.98 -14.76 -13.52
C ILE A 76 9.75 -14.06 -14.10
N PRO A 77 9.57 -13.95 -15.44
CA PRO A 77 8.43 -13.24 -16.02
C PRO A 77 7.08 -13.91 -15.74
N TYR A 78 7.06 -15.17 -15.29
CA TYR A 78 5.84 -15.84 -14.85
C TYR A 78 5.58 -15.66 -13.35
N ASN A 79 6.59 -15.87 -12.51
CA ASN A 79 6.43 -15.85 -11.06
C ASN A 79 6.26 -14.43 -10.49
N VAL A 80 6.90 -13.41 -11.09
CA VAL A 80 6.81 -12.02 -10.61
C VAL A 80 5.39 -11.47 -10.73
N PRO A 81 4.69 -11.55 -11.88
CA PRO A 81 3.29 -11.12 -11.98
C PRO A 81 2.37 -11.84 -11.01
N VAL A 82 2.53 -13.15 -10.82
CA VAL A 82 1.74 -13.93 -9.86
C VAL A 82 1.95 -13.42 -8.43
N ALA A 83 3.21 -13.16 -8.05
CA ALA A 83 3.54 -12.60 -6.74
C ALA A 83 2.96 -11.19 -6.54
N LEU A 84 2.99 -10.35 -7.57
CA LEU A 84 2.43 -8.99 -7.53
C LEU A 84 0.91 -8.98 -7.40
N ILE A 85 0.20 -9.87 -8.10
CA ILE A 85 -1.25 -10.01 -7.97
C ILE A 85 -1.62 -10.51 -6.56
N ALA A 86 -0.87 -11.49 -6.05
CA ALA A 86 -1.05 -11.95 -4.67
C ALA A 86 -0.76 -10.84 -3.64
N SER A 87 0.26 -10.02 -3.89
CA SER A 87 0.61 -8.85 -3.07
C SER A 87 -0.53 -7.82 -3.02
N LEU A 88 -1.11 -7.46 -4.18
CA LEU A 88 -2.29 -6.59 -4.27
C LEU A 88 -3.49 -7.14 -3.48
N PHE A 89 -3.75 -8.45 -3.58
CA PHE A 89 -4.83 -9.09 -2.84
C PHE A 89 -4.62 -8.98 -1.33
N VAL A 90 -3.39 -9.22 -0.86
CA VAL A 90 -3.04 -9.06 0.57
C VAL A 90 -3.17 -7.60 0.99
N ALA A 91 -2.69 -6.67 0.17
CA ALA A 91 -2.70 -5.24 0.45
C ALA A 91 -4.12 -4.66 0.59
N TYR A 92 -5.07 -5.06 -0.26
CA TYR A 92 -6.43 -4.48 -0.22
C TYR A 92 -7.40 -5.17 0.71
N ILE A 93 -7.12 -6.41 1.13
CA ILE A 93 -8.02 -7.16 2.02
C ILE A 93 -7.45 -7.22 3.43
N PHE A 94 -6.23 -7.73 3.56
CA PHE A 94 -5.67 -8.04 4.88
C PHE A 94 -5.11 -6.78 5.55
N THR A 95 -4.42 -5.91 4.81
CA THR A 95 -3.82 -4.70 5.40
C THR A 95 -4.86 -3.78 6.03
N PRO A 96 -5.95 -3.34 5.36
CA PRO A 96 -6.95 -2.50 6.00
C PRO A 96 -7.68 -3.22 7.14
N TYR A 97 -8.00 -4.51 6.99
CA TYR A 97 -8.62 -5.30 8.05
C TYR A 97 -7.76 -5.39 9.31
N LEU A 98 -6.46 -5.66 9.16
CA LEU A 98 -5.52 -5.72 10.27
C LEU A 98 -5.27 -4.33 10.86
N SER A 99 -5.30 -3.29 10.03
CA SER A 99 -5.16 -1.90 10.46
C SER A 99 -6.26 -1.51 11.44
N LEU A 100 -7.52 -1.87 11.18
CA LEU A 100 -8.64 -1.65 12.12
C LEU A 100 -8.40 -2.27 13.49
N LYS A 101 -7.80 -3.47 13.52
CA LYS A 101 -7.63 -4.22 14.76
C LYS A 101 -6.38 -3.83 15.55
N LEU A 102 -5.33 -3.38 14.86
CA LEU A 102 -3.99 -3.19 15.44
C LEU A 102 -3.60 -1.71 15.58
N LEU A 103 -4.07 -0.82 14.71
CA LEU A 103 -3.77 0.61 14.80
C LEU A 103 -4.73 1.31 15.75
N LYS A 104 -4.20 2.28 16.48
CA LYS A 104 -4.98 3.19 17.33
C LYS A 104 -5.03 4.55 16.68
N LYS A 105 -6.20 5.19 16.73
CA LYS A 105 -6.34 6.59 16.34
C LYS A 105 -5.50 7.43 17.30
N PRO A 106 -4.56 8.26 16.81
CA PRO A 106 -3.84 9.18 17.69
C PRO A 106 -4.82 10.18 18.29
N GLU A 107 -4.71 10.46 19.59
CA GLU A 107 -5.48 11.52 20.23
C GLU A 107 -4.93 12.87 19.74
N HIS A 108 -5.70 13.56 18.90
CA HIS A 108 -5.43 14.96 18.58
C HIS A 108 -5.70 15.79 19.84
N HIS A 109 -4.64 16.06 20.61
CA HIS A 109 -4.69 17.04 21.68
C HIS A 109 -5.06 18.40 21.08
N SER A 110 -6.36 18.74 21.12
CA SER A 110 -6.84 20.07 20.85
C SER A 110 -6.13 21.04 21.79
N LYS A 111 -5.10 21.74 21.32
CA LYS A 111 -4.65 23.00 21.92
C LYS A 111 -5.72 24.08 21.64
N HIS A 112 -6.89 23.92 22.24
CA HIS A 112 -7.82 25.00 22.48
C HIS A 112 -7.57 25.51 23.90
N LYS A 113 -6.58 26.40 24.06
CA LYS A 113 -6.48 27.25 25.25
C LYS A 113 -6.27 28.71 24.84
N HIS A 114 -7.36 29.46 25.00
CA HIS A 114 -7.44 30.88 25.36
C HIS A 114 -6.57 31.89 24.58
N ALA A 115 -7.21 32.52 23.59
CA ALA A 115 -6.99 33.95 23.30
C ALA A 115 -8.37 34.60 23.06
N LYS A 116 -9.15 34.71 24.14
CA LYS A 116 -10.33 35.58 24.18
C LYS A 116 -10.29 36.37 25.49
N GLY A 117 -10.08 37.68 25.37
CA GLY A 117 -10.34 38.66 26.41
C GLY A 117 -9.09 39.23 27.08
N GLU A 118 -8.44 40.19 26.43
CA GLU A 118 -7.98 41.38 27.14
C GLU A 118 -8.87 42.54 26.70
N LYS A 119 -9.45 43.18 27.71
CA LYS A 119 -10.27 44.39 27.63
C LYS A 119 -9.37 45.60 27.42
#